data_AF-A0A8S1EV83-F1
#
_entry.id   AF-A0A8S1EV83-F1
#
_cell.length_a   1.000
_cell.length_b   1.000
_cell.length_c   1.000
_cell.angle_alpha   90.00
_cell.angle_beta   90.00
_cell.angle_gamma   90.00
#
_symmetry.space_group_name_H-M   'P 1'
#
loop_
_entity.id
_entity.type
_entity.pdbx_description
1 polymer ?
#
loop_
_entity_poly.entity_id
_entity_poly.type
_entity_poly.pdbx_seq_one_letter_code
_entity_poly.pdbx_strand_id
1 'polypeptide(L)'
;MKTLVFLAVSLFAAGNANICSDDTGHWLASLAMGVEDYAYGGSKLNNRYYCFEGCLNTGTALQNYKVLLAGNGTTMSREINVKERGAQLAKRRDDDDPNAETCIDPVLRQDVADALKKNTQWHCKGIVNTLVLNLNRPGWAITCIKFDEFGFDEFVQDVNFCSYDAFNAPDTYTIRLAKLDTA
;
A
#
# COMPACT_ATOMS: atom_id res chain seq x y z
N MET A 1 23.45 20.88 29.03
CA MET A 1 23.10 21.70 27.85
C MET A 1 23.36 20.86 26.62
N LYS A 2 22.46 20.55 25.70
CA LYS A 2 21.05 20.90 25.48
C LYS A 2 20.43 19.70 24.78
N THR A 3 19.29 19.23 25.28
CA THR A 3 18.41 18.28 24.62
C THR A 3 17.95 18.88 23.29
N LEU A 4 18.30 18.28 22.15
CA LEU A 4 17.67 18.61 20.87
C LEU A 4 16.50 17.65 20.66
N VAL A 5 15.37 18.05 21.22
CA VAL A 5 14.04 17.61 20.78
C VAL A 5 13.84 18.20 19.39
N PHE A 6 14.03 17.40 18.33
CA PHE A 6 13.56 17.78 17.00
C PHE A 6 12.05 17.57 16.96
N LEU A 7 11.36 18.61 17.42
CA LEU A 7 9.94 18.84 17.22
C LEU A 7 9.74 19.15 15.72
N ALA A 8 9.39 18.14 14.92
CA ALA A 8 9.01 18.32 13.51
C ALA A 8 7.75 17.52 13.16
N VAL A 9 6.80 17.42 14.11
CA VAL A 9 5.47 16.82 13.89
C VAL A 9 4.39 17.86 14.15
N SER A 10 4.45 19.01 13.49
CA SER A 10 3.41 20.04 13.63
C SER A 10 3.45 21.10 12.52
N LEU A 11 3.30 20.68 11.25
CA LEU A 11 3.00 21.59 10.14
C LEU A 11 2.00 21.05 9.09
N PHE A 12 1.22 20.00 9.39
CA PHE A 12 0.10 19.57 8.54
C PHE A 12 -1.24 19.64 9.30
N ALA A 13 -1.53 20.82 9.85
CA ALA A 13 -2.84 21.20 10.34
C ALA A 13 -3.31 22.48 9.62
N ALA A 14 -3.35 22.46 8.29
CA ALA A 14 -4.09 23.40 7.44
C ALA A 14 -4.07 22.88 6.00
N GLY A 15 -5.00 21.98 5.68
CA GLY A 15 -5.12 21.41 4.34
C GLY A 15 -5.83 20.06 4.22
N ASN A 16 -6.44 19.52 5.28
CA ASN A 16 -7.40 18.41 5.12
C ASN A 16 -8.70 18.93 4.52
N ALA A 17 -8.67 19.38 3.26
CA ALA A 17 -9.81 19.11 2.41
C ALA A 17 -9.76 17.62 2.17
N ASN A 18 -10.59 16.92 2.93
CA ASN A 18 -10.80 15.49 2.86
C ASN A 18 -11.34 15.15 1.46
N ILE A 19 -10.47 15.02 0.46
CA ILE A 19 -10.87 14.75 -0.94
C ILE A 19 -11.49 13.35 -1.09
N CYS A 20 -11.41 12.55 -0.02
CA CYS A 20 -11.61 11.10 -0.05
C CYS A 20 -12.40 10.59 1.15
N SER A 21 -13.32 11.36 1.74
CA SER A 21 -14.26 10.71 2.65
C SER A 21 -15.64 11.34 2.56
N ASP A 22 -16.63 10.51 2.28
CA ASP A 22 -17.90 10.67 2.98
C ASP A 22 -17.72 10.13 4.42
N ASP A 23 -18.46 10.64 5.40
CA ASP A 23 -18.28 10.30 6.83
C ASP A 23 -18.66 8.83 7.18
N THR A 24 -18.57 7.90 6.23
CA THR A 24 -19.01 6.51 6.35
C THR A 24 -17.92 5.52 5.96
N GLY A 25 -17.98 4.30 6.50
CA GLY A 25 -17.07 3.20 6.17
C GLY A 25 -15.73 3.23 6.89
N HIS A 26 -14.86 2.25 6.57
CA HIS A 26 -13.52 2.12 7.13
C HIS A 26 -12.49 2.67 6.16
N TRP A 27 -11.86 3.78 6.54
CA TRP A 27 -10.85 4.45 5.73
C TRP A 27 -9.44 4.07 6.18
N LEU A 28 -8.57 3.68 5.23
CA LEU A 28 -7.16 3.42 5.47
C LEU A 28 -6.31 4.40 4.67
N ALA A 29 -5.44 5.13 5.35
CA ALA A 29 -4.54 6.10 4.75
C ALA A 29 -3.11 5.54 4.58
N SER A 30 -2.39 6.07 3.61
CA SER A 30 -0.94 5.96 3.59
C SER A 30 -0.30 7.10 2.87
N LEU A 31 0.88 7.45 3.38
CA LEU A 31 1.75 8.47 2.86
C LEU A 31 3.12 7.86 2.61
N ALA A 32 3.58 7.89 1.37
CA ALA A 32 4.96 7.60 1.03
C ALA A 32 5.71 8.89 0.69
N MET A 33 6.95 9.00 1.15
CA MET A 33 7.90 10.03 0.76
C MET A 33 9.05 9.40 -0.05
N GLY A 34 9.71 10.18 -0.90
CA GLY A 34 10.74 9.64 -1.80
C GLY A 34 10.17 8.73 -2.90
N VAL A 35 8.99 9.08 -3.44
CA VAL A 35 8.32 8.26 -4.46
C VAL A 35 9.00 8.39 -5.82
N GLU A 36 9.48 7.26 -6.34
CA GLU A 36 10.12 7.17 -7.66
C GLU A 36 9.15 6.70 -8.75
N ASP A 37 8.13 5.90 -8.39
CA ASP A 37 7.12 5.40 -9.33
C ASP A 37 5.82 5.01 -8.60
N TYR A 38 4.69 5.14 -9.28
CA TYR A 38 3.39 4.75 -8.76
C TYR A 38 2.42 4.35 -9.87
N ALA A 39 1.47 3.47 -9.54
CA ALA A 39 0.40 3.09 -10.44
C ALA A 39 -0.85 2.60 -9.70
N TYR A 40 -1.96 2.63 -10.43
CA TYR A 40 -3.25 2.13 -9.99
C TYR A 40 -3.93 1.31 -11.09
N GLY A 41 -4.68 0.28 -10.68
CA GLY A 41 -5.53 -0.53 -11.55
C GLY A 41 -6.61 -1.29 -10.76
N GLY A 42 -7.35 -2.14 -11.46
CA GLY A 42 -8.49 -2.87 -10.90
C GLY A 42 -9.79 -2.11 -11.12
N SER A 43 -10.51 -1.81 -10.04
CA SER A 43 -11.71 -0.97 -10.08
C SER A 43 -11.39 0.43 -10.65
N LYS A 44 -12.40 1.24 -10.96
CA LYS A 44 -12.15 2.63 -11.38
C LYS A 44 -12.00 3.52 -10.15
N LEU A 45 -11.07 4.47 -10.19
CA LEU A 45 -10.98 5.53 -9.18
C LEU A 45 -12.34 6.23 -9.06
N ASN A 46 -12.88 6.23 -7.86
CA ASN A 46 -14.07 6.98 -7.50
C ASN A 46 -13.83 7.54 -6.11
N ASN A 47 -13.65 8.86 -6.04
CA ASN A 47 -13.28 9.57 -4.81
C ASN A 47 -14.29 9.37 -3.66
N ARG A 48 -15.50 8.84 -3.94
CA ARG A 48 -16.45 8.40 -2.91
C ARG A 48 -15.93 7.22 -2.07
N TYR A 49 -15.15 6.33 -2.67
CA TYR A 49 -14.71 5.07 -2.04
C TYR A 49 -13.21 4.88 -2.07
N TYR A 50 -12.50 5.65 -2.90
CA TYR A 50 -11.08 5.48 -3.10
C TYR A 50 -10.42 6.69 -3.75
N CYS A 51 -9.25 7.08 -3.24
CA CYS A 51 -8.38 8.07 -3.86
C CYS A 51 -6.94 7.59 -3.92
N PHE A 52 -6.28 7.98 -5.00
CA PHE A 52 -4.86 7.77 -5.20
C PHE A 52 -4.24 9.01 -5.84
N GLU A 53 -3.32 9.65 -5.13
CA GLU A 53 -2.64 10.85 -5.59
C GLU A 53 -1.12 10.65 -5.46
N GLY A 54 -0.44 10.56 -6.60
CA GLY A 54 1.02 10.55 -6.64
C GLY A 54 1.54 11.84 -7.29
N CYS A 55 2.66 12.35 -6.78
CA CYS A 55 3.37 13.49 -7.34
C CYS A 55 4.87 13.23 -7.30
N LEU A 56 5.44 12.86 -8.46
CA LEU A 56 6.88 12.58 -8.59
C LEU A 56 7.73 13.82 -8.32
N ASN A 57 7.24 15.02 -8.64
CA ASN A 57 7.98 16.27 -8.42
C ASN A 57 8.23 16.56 -6.93
N THR A 58 7.29 16.17 -6.07
CA THR A 58 7.42 16.31 -4.61
C THR A 58 7.90 15.01 -3.95
N GLY A 59 7.99 13.92 -4.72
CA GLY A 59 8.32 12.60 -4.21
C GLY A 59 7.29 12.07 -3.23
N THR A 60 6.00 12.38 -3.41
CA THR A 60 4.96 11.96 -2.44
C THR A 60 3.84 11.17 -3.11
N ALA A 61 3.30 10.18 -2.41
CA ALA A 61 2.07 9.50 -2.80
C ALA A 61 1.16 9.33 -1.59
N LEU A 62 -0.12 9.64 -1.79
CA LEU A 62 -1.19 9.52 -0.83
C LEU A 62 -2.26 8.58 -1.37
N GLN A 63 -2.75 7.70 -0.50
CA GLN A 63 -3.74 6.70 -0.86
C GLN A 63 -4.75 6.53 0.27
N ASN A 64 -6.03 6.53 -0.06
CA ASN A 64 -7.14 6.39 0.89
C ASN A 64 -8.17 5.40 0.36
N TYR A 65 -8.53 4.39 1.15
CA TYR A 65 -9.48 3.33 0.75
C TYR A 65 -10.64 3.25 1.72
N LYS A 66 -11.88 3.28 1.21
CA LYS A 66 -13.06 2.78 1.92
C LYS A 66 -13.12 1.27 1.73
N VAL A 67 -12.68 0.53 2.74
CA VAL A 67 -12.56 -0.93 2.66
C VAL A 67 -13.85 -1.58 3.15
N LEU A 68 -14.39 -2.50 2.37
CA LEU A 68 -15.47 -3.38 2.81
C LEU A 68 -14.88 -4.45 3.73
N LEU A 69 -14.77 -4.19 5.03
CA LEU A 69 -14.22 -5.18 5.96
C LEU A 69 -15.08 -6.44 6.01
N ALA A 70 -14.45 -7.61 6.07
CA ALA A 70 -15.13 -8.87 6.33
C ALA A 70 -15.47 -9.04 7.83
N GLY A 71 -14.73 -8.37 8.72
CA GLY A 71 -14.97 -8.38 10.16
C GLY A 71 -14.61 -7.07 10.85
N ASN A 72 -14.40 -7.12 12.18
CA ASN A 72 -14.01 -5.97 12.99
C ASN A 72 -12.49 -5.80 13.00
N GLY A 73 -11.91 -5.57 11.82
CA GLY A 73 -10.48 -5.33 11.67
C GLY A 73 -10.02 -4.11 12.45
N THR A 74 -8.90 -4.22 13.16
CA THR A 74 -8.26 -3.09 13.85
C THR A 74 -7.26 -2.44 12.91
N THR A 75 -7.39 -1.13 12.70
CA THR A 75 -6.40 -0.35 11.95
C THR A 75 -5.12 -0.25 12.75
N MET A 76 -4.00 -0.56 12.10
CA MET A 76 -2.65 -0.44 12.65
C MET A 76 -1.82 0.45 11.72
N SER A 77 -0.79 1.08 12.28
CA SER A 77 0.12 1.93 11.55
C SER A 77 1.54 1.37 11.65
N ARG A 78 2.30 1.44 10.56
CA ARG A 78 3.71 1.08 10.52
C ARG A 78 4.53 2.15 9.81
N GLU A 79 5.75 2.30 10.28
CA GLU A 79 6.82 2.98 9.55
C GLU A 79 7.52 1.97 8.65
N ILE A 80 7.76 2.34 7.39
CA ILE A 80 8.49 1.50 6.44
C ILE A 80 9.81 2.19 6.10
N ASN A 81 10.90 1.61 6.59
CA ASN A 81 12.24 1.90 6.11
C ASN A 81 12.54 0.99 4.91
N VAL A 82 12.72 1.56 3.71
CA VAL A 82 12.85 0.79 2.45
C VAL A 82 14.01 -0.19 2.50
N LYS A 83 15.17 0.26 3.01
CA LYS A 83 16.39 -0.54 3.02
C LYS A 83 16.27 -1.71 3.98
N GLU A 84 15.76 -1.46 5.18
CA GLU A 84 15.54 -2.52 6.17
C GLU A 84 14.48 -3.51 5.69
N ARG A 85 13.39 -3.01 5.10
CA ARG A 85 12.33 -3.85 4.56
C ARG A 85 12.81 -4.71 3.40
N GLY A 86 13.56 -4.13 2.45
CA GLY A 86 14.20 -4.86 1.37
C GLY A 86 15.15 -5.94 1.88
N ALA A 87 15.95 -5.64 2.93
CA ALA A 87 16.83 -6.62 3.55
C ALA A 87 16.07 -7.76 4.26
N GLN A 88 14.90 -7.49 4.85
CA GLN A 88 14.02 -8.52 5.40
C GLN A 88 13.44 -9.40 4.29
N LEU A 89 12.90 -8.79 3.23
CA LEU A 89 12.32 -9.50 2.08
C LEU A 89 13.35 -10.38 1.37
N ALA A 90 14.61 -9.91 1.25
CA ALA A 90 15.71 -10.66 0.66
C ALA A 90 16.15 -11.87 1.50
N LYS A 91 15.90 -11.85 2.81
CA LYS A 91 16.25 -12.91 3.75
C LYS A 91 15.12 -13.92 3.99
N ARG A 92 14.05 -13.89 3.18
CA ARG A 92 12.91 -14.81 3.27
C ARG A 92 13.38 -16.23 3.54
N ARG A 93 12.95 -16.79 4.66
CA ARG A 93 12.99 -18.23 4.93
C ARG A 93 11.63 -18.80 4.58
N ASP A 94 11.59 -20.06 4.15
CA ASP A 94 10.35 -20.69 3.66
C ASP A 94 9.23 -20.75 4.74
N ASP A 95 9.57 -20.63 6.02
CA ASP A 95 8.65 -20.68 7.17
C ASP A 95 8.16 -19.31 7.66
N ASP A 96 8.76 -18.20 7.22
CA ASP A 96 8.45 -16.86 7.69
C ASP A 96 8.13 -15.93 6.52
N ASP A 97 6.85 -15.89 6.14
CA ASP A 97 6.37 -14.99 5.10
C ASP A 97 6.29 -13.55 5.64
N PRO A 98 7.17 -12.63 5.20
CA PRO A 98 7.23 -11.26 5.69
C PRO A 98 5.96 -10.43 5.40
N ASN A 99 5.05 -10.93 4.57
CA ASN A 99 3.77 -10.27 4.26
C ASN A 99 2.59 -10.85 5.08
N ALA A 100 2.82 -11.84 5.96
CA ALA A 100 1.75 -12.52 6.70
C ALA A 100 0.94 -11.61 7.61
N GLU A 101 1.57 -10.61 8.20
CA GLU A 101 0.93 -9.67 9.11
C GLU A 101 0.06 -8.63 8.37
N THR A 102 0.51 -8.20 7.20
CA THR A 102 -0.09 -7.08 6.46
C THR A 102 -0.96 -7.51 5.28
N CYS A 103 -0.95 -8.81 4.97
CA CYS A 103 -1.82 -9.45 3.99
C CYS A 103 -2.25 -10.82 4.52
N ILE A 104 -3.24 -10.86 5.40
CA ILE A 104 -3.49 -12.05 6.23
C ILE A 104 -4.02 -13.25 5.44
N ASP A 105 -4.73 -13.03 4.32
CA ASP A 105 -5.26 -14.10 3.48
C ASP A 105 -4.10 -14.85 2.78
N PRO A 106 -3.83 -16.11 3.17
CA PRO A 106 -2.72 -16.88 2.59
C PRO A 106 -2.96 -17.23 1.12
N VAL A 107 -4.22 -17.39 0.69
CA VAL A 107 -4.55 -17.67 -0.71
C VAL A 107 -4.26 -16.44 -1.55
N LEU A 108 -4.72 -15.26 -1.12
CA LEU A 108 -4.43 -14.01 -1.81
C LEU A 108 -2.93 -13.71 -1.86
N ARG A 109 -2.19 -13.94 -0.77
CA ARG A 109 -0.72 -13.79 -0.78
C ARG A 109 -0.05 -14.68 -1.80
N GLN A 110 -0.45 -15.94 -1.86
CA GLN A 110 0.10 -16.90 -2.81
C GLN A 110 -0.25 -16.50 -4.25
N ASP A 111 -1.50 -16.09 -4.51
CA ASP A 111 -1.95 -15.61 -5.82
C ASP A 111 -1.12 -14.40 -6.29
N VAL A 112 -0.86 -13.43 -5.40
CA VAL A 112 -0.01 -12.27 -5.69
C VAL A 112 1.42 -12.70 -6.00
N ALA A 113 2.01 -13.56 -5.17
CA ALA A 113 3.36 -14.06 -5.39
C ALA A 113 3.50 -14.78 -6.74
N ASP A 114 2.53 -15.62 -7.11
CA ASP A 114 2.53 -16.36 -8.37
C ASP A 114 2.25 -15.46 -9.59
N ALA A 115 1.42 -14.43 -9.44
CA ALA A 115 1.24 -13.42 -10.47
C ALA A 115 2.53 -12.63 -10.72
N LEU A 116 3.24 -12.23 -9.65
CA LEU A 116 4.50 -11.47 -9.76
C LEU A 116 5.63 -12.26 -10.44
N LYS A 117 5.65 -13.59 -10.35
CA LYS A 117 6.59 -14.44 -11.12
C LYS A 117 6.46 -14.28 -12.63
N LYS A 118 5.31 -13.81 -13.12
CA LYS A 118 5.04 -13.56 -14.55
C LYS A 118 5.35 -12.11 -14.95
N ASN A 119 5.69 -11.25 -13.99
CA ASN A 119 5.98 -9.85 -14.27
C ASN A 119 7.34 -9.72 -14.96
N THR A 120 7.35 -9.09 -16.14
CA THR A 120 8.58 -8.77 -16.89
C THR A 120 8.96 -7.30 -16.80
N GLN A 121 8.10 -6.47 -16.21
CA GLN A 121 8.27 -5.02 -16.11
C GLN A 121 8.26 -4.59 -14.64
N TRP A 122 9.44 -4.47 -14.04
CA TRP A 122 9.61 -4.08 -12.63
C TRP A 122 9.57 -2.57 -12.46
N HIS A 123 8.38 -2.02 -12.70
CA HIS A 123 7.96 -0.68 -12.37
C HIS A 123 6.47 -0.77 -12.01
N CYS A 124 5.91 0.18 -11.27
CA CYS A 124 4.59 0.06 -10.68
C CYS A 124 3.47 -0.17 -11.71
N LYS A 125 3.53 0.48 -12.87
CA LYS A 125 2.58 0.21 -13.96
C LYS A 125 2.66 -1.24 -14.47
N GLY A 126 3.86 -1.82 -14.60
CA GLY A 126 4.05 -3.20 -15.03
C GLY A 126 3.54 -4.20 -14.00
N ILE A 127 3.84 -3.94 -12.72
CA ILE A 127 3.35 -4.72 -11.58
C ILE A 127 1.81 -4.71 -11.56
N VAL A 128 1.20 -3.52 -11.55
CA VAL A 128 -0.27 -3.38 -11.51
C VAL A 128 -0.92 -4.09 -12.70
N ASN A 129 -0.41 -3.90 -13.92
CA ASN A 129 -0.93 -4.58 -15.09
C ASN A 129 -0.86 -6.11 -14.94
N THR A 130 0.26 -6.63 -14.46
CA THR A 130 0.44 -8.07 -14.22
C THR A 130 -0.59 -8.58 -13.21
N LEU A 131 -0.78 -7.88 -12.10
CA LEU A 131 -1.74 -8.27 -11.06
C LEU A 131 -3.18 -8.21 -11.58
N VAL A 132 -3.58 -7.14 -12.27
CA VAL A 132 -4.94 -7.00 -12.83
C VAL A 132 -5.24 -8.11 -13.84
N LEU A 133 -4.27 -8.53 -14.64
CA LEU A 133 -4.45 -9.59 -15.64
C LEU A 133 -4.49 -10.99 -15.03
N ASN A 134 -3.87 -11.21 -13.88
CA ASN A 134 -3.68 -12.53 -13.29
C ASN A 134 -4.53 -12.78 -12.05
N LEU A 135 -5.06 -11.74 -11.41
CA LEU A 135 -5.90 -11.85 -10.23
C LEU A 135 -7.37 -11.63 -10.61
N ASN A 136 -8.23 -12.60 -10.33
CA ASN A 136 -9.68 -12.45 -10.50
C ASN A 136 -10.29 -11.80 -9.25
N ARG A 137 -10.12 -10.48 -9.09
CA ARG A 137 -10.57 -9.70 -7.92
C ARG A 137 -11.49 -8.55 -8.31
N PRO A 138 -12.72 -8.81 -8.79
CA PRO A 138 -13.66 -7.75 -9.17
C PRO A 138 -14.05 -6.89 -7.96
N GLY A 139 -14.14 -5.58 -8.16
CA GLY A 139 -14.44 -4.62 -7.09
C GLY A 139 -13.27 -4.35 -6.14
N TRP A 140 -12.06 -4.82 -6.45
CA TRP A 140 -10.85 -4.47 -5.72
C TRP A 140 -10.12 -3.30 -6.41
N ALA A 141 -9.54 -2.42 -5.60
CA ALA A 141 -8.51 -1.48 -6.03
C ALA A 141 -7.13 -2.15 -5.88
N ILE A 142 -6.24 -1.92 -6.84
CA ILE A 142 -4.85 -2.37 -6.79
C ILE A 142 -3.94 -1.16 -7.00
N THR A 143 -3.05 -0.86 -6.06
CA THR A 143 -1.99 0.12 -6.25
C THR A 143 -0.61 -0.49 -6.13
N CYS A 144 0.36 0.23 -6.68
CA CYS A 144 1.76 0.05 -6.39
C CYS A 144 2.39 1.41 -6.12
N ILE A 145 3.28 1.45 -5.14
CA ILE A 145 4.21 2.55 -4.90
C ILE A 145 5.63 1.97 -4.82
N LYS A 146 6.55 2.58 -5.56
CA LYS A 146 7.99 2.45 -5.37
C LYS A 146 8.48 3.71 -4.68
N PHE A 147 9.02 3.56 -3.48
CA PHE A 147 9.63 4.64 -2.71
C PHE A 147 11.07 4.26 -2.35
N ASP A 148 11.95 5.24 -2.20
CA ASP A 148 13.41 5.06 -2.06
C ASP A 148 13.94 5.25 -0.62
N GLU A 149 13.20 5.97 0.23
CA GLU A 149 13.61 6.28 1.59
C GLU A 149 12.66 5.72 2.67
N PHE A 150 11.47 6.31 2.81
CA PHE A 150 10.60 6.10 3.97
C PHE A 150 9.11 6.26 3.66
N GLY A 151 8.26 5.47 4.31
CA GLY A 151 6.81 5.59 4.21
C GLY A 151 6.08 5.38 5.54
N PHE A 152 4.91 5.99 5.66
CA PHE A 152 3.89 5.69 6.67
C PHE A 152 2.72 4.93 6.02
N ASP A 153 2.35 3.83 6.64
CA ASP A 153 1.35 2.90 6.13
C ASP A 153 0.34 2.57 7.23
N GLU A 154 -0.95 2.86 6.99
CA GLU A 154 -2.03 2.19 7.72
C GLU A 154 -2.50 0.94 6.98
N PHE A 155 -2.63 -0.14 7.75
CA PHE A 155 -3.15 -1.42 7.30
C PHE A 155 -4.17 -1.97 8.30
N VAL A 156 -5.00 -2.88 7.81
CA VAL A 156 -5.94 -3.64 8.64
C VAL A 156 -5.70 -5.12 8.41
N GLN A 157 -5.76 -5.91 9.47
CA GLN A 157 -5.77 -7.37 9.37
C GLN A 157 -7.18 -7.85 9.01
N ASP A 158 -7.49 -7.83 7.72
CA ASP A 158 -8.76 -8.29 7.18
C ASP A 158 -8.54 -8.99 5.83
N VAL A 159 -9.33 -10.02 5.52
CA VAL A 159 -9.19 -10.76 4.24
C VAL A 159 -9.57 -9.92 3.01
N ASN A 160 -10.27 -8.79 3.22
CA ASN A 160 -10.60 -7.82 2.17
C ASN A 160 -9.55 -6.72 2.00
N PHE A 161 -8.42 -6.80 2.71
CA PHE A 161 -7.29 -5.89 2.57
C PHE A 161 -5.96 -6.65 2.54
N CYS A 162 -5.02 -6.17 1.74
CA CYS A 162 -3.69 -6.74 1.63
C CYS A 162 -2.70 -5.64 1.29
N SER A 163 -1.74 -5.39 2.18
CA SER A 163 -0.53 -4.62 1.91
C SER A 163 0.62 -5.63 1.74
N TYR A 164 1.05 -5.82 0.50
CA TYR A 164 2.05 -6.80 0.09
C TYR A 164 3.32 -6.08 -0.37
N ASP A 165 4.44 -6.34 0.30
CA ASP A 165 5.72 -5.82 -0.15
C ASP A 165 6.41 -6.84 -1.08
N ALA A 166 6.75 -6.40 -2.27
CA ALA A 166 7.50 -7.16 -3.28
C ALA A 166 8.92 -6.63 -3.39
N PHE A 167 9.88 -7.54 -3.56
CA PHE A 167 11.30 -7.20 -3.71
C PHE A 167 11.83 -7.72 -5.04
N ASN A 168 12.41 -6.83 -5.83
CA ASN A 168 13.18 -7.16 -7.02
C ASN A 168 14.44 -6.30 -6.98
N ALA A 169 15.52 -6.89 -6.46
CA ALA A 169 16.73 -6.16 -6.09
C ALA A 169 17.18 -5.17 -7.18
N PRO A 170 17.48 -3.91 -6.81
CA PRO A 170 17.56 -3.37 -5.45
C PRO A 170 16.21 -2.84 -4.91
N ASP A 171 15.14 -2.96 -5.68
CA ASP A 171 13.91 -2.19 -5.48
C ASP A 171 12.90 -2.94 -4.60
N THR A 172 12.21 -2.17 -3.74
CA THR A 172 11.05 -2.63 -2.97
C THR A 172 9.81 -1.89 -3.44
N TYR A 173 8.72 -2.62 -3.60
CA TYR A 173 7.43 -2.10 -4.02
C TYR A 173 6.39 -2.46 -2.99
N THR A 174 5.62 -1.47 -2.52
CA THR A 174 4.44 -1.73 -1.70
C THR A 174 3.22 -1.78 -2.60
N ILE A 175 2.57 -2.93 -2.63
CA ILE A 175 1.39 -3.21 -3.42
C ILE A 175 0.21 -3.27 -2.47
N ARG A 176 -0.86 -2.52 -2.74
CA ARG A 176 -2.10 -2.65 -1.97
C ARG A 176 -3.19 -3.24 -2.81
N LEU A 177 -3.92 -4.18 -2.23
CA LEU A 177 -5.15 -4.71 -2.75
C LEU A 177 -6.23 -4.49 -1.69
N ALA A 178 -7.31 -3.81 -2.05
CA ALA A 178 -8.43 -3.56 -1.14
C ALA A 178 -9.76 -3.81 -1.84
N LYS A 179 -10.65 -4.59 -1.23
CA LYS A 179 -12.05 -4.66 -1.65
C LYS A 179 -12.73 -3.34 -1.31
N LEU A 180 -13.19 -2.63 -2.33
CA LEU A 180 -13.86 -1.35 -2.14
C LEU A 180 -15.26 -1.58 -1.55
N ASP A 181 -15.57 -0.82 -0.51
CA ASP A 181 -16.95 -0.62 -0.06
C ASP A 181 -17.62 0.40 -0.97
N THR A 182 -18.59 -0.06 -1.76
CA THR A 182 -19.33 0.79 -2.70
C THR A 182 -20.72 1.18 -2.19
N ALA A 183 -21.03 0.93 -0.91
CA ALA A 183 -22.28 1.37 -0.29
C ALA A 183 -22.26 2.89 -0.03
#